data_AF-A0A822DBA7-F1
#
_entry.id   AF-A0A822DBA7-F1
#
_cell.length_a   1.000
_cell.length_b   1.000
_cell.length_c   1.000
_cell.angle_alpha   90.00
_cell.angle_beta   90.00
_cell.angle_gamma   90.00
#
_symmetry.space_group_name_H-M   'P 1'
#
loop_
_entity.id
_entity.type
_entity.pdbx_description
1 polymer ?
#
loop_
_entity_poly.entity_id
_entity_poly.type
_entity_poly.pdbx_seq_one_letter_code
_entity_poly.pdbx_strand_id
1 'polypeptide(L)'
;GNRPAGSSLIPIVLKIDEKQYELCSMDNNENPLLRKLITLHNIGNMKTIIYDISFGNSKCFGQGFSVSICTNIEIESNKKYDLKILFQPDYTSDEINETLILNTNIGLMTFPIIVQIPQRVLLSCYKTIPRPSWELRTYGLCFCSFFLFIILIFTTAIYEARRLFDNYLSRAEWRDRMQMTDNKIFDLSDLSLAVQDEQKTR
;
A
#
# COMPACT_ATOMS: atom_id res chain seq x y z
N GLY A 1 15.78 -12.17 -34.16
CA GLY A 1 17.09 -12.78 -34.43
C GLY A 1 17.22 -14.05 -33.63
N ASN A 2 17.82 -15.10 -34.21
CA ASN A 2 18.11 -16.35 -33.49
C ASN A 2 19.14 -16.07 -32.39
N ARG A 3 18.85 -16.48 -31.15
CA ARG A 3 19.74 -16.30 -29.99
C ARG A 3 20.34 -17.65 -29.59
N PRO A 4 21.67 -17.76 -29.41
CA PRO A 4 22.29 -18.98 -28.92
C PRO A 4 21.96 -19.21 -27.44
N ALA A 5 21.88 -20.48 -27.04
CA ALA A 5 21.80 -20.88 -25.64
C ALA A 5 23.08 -20.42 -24.92
N GLY A 6 22.96 -19.45 -24.00
CA GLY A 6 24.08 -18.80 -23.32
C GLY A 6 24.12 -17.29 -23.44
N SER A 7 23.34 -16.68 -24.35
CA SER A 7 23.21 -15.21 -24.46
C SER A 7 22.26 -14.61 -23.40
N SER A 8 22.40 -15.07 -22.15
CA SER A 8 21.56 -14.72 -20.99
C SER A 8 21.67 -13.23 -20.59
N LEU A 9 22.62 -12.49 -21.14
CA LEU A 9 22.89 -11.09 -20.77
C LEU A 9 22.00 -10.07 -21.48
N ILE A 10 21.40 -10.40 -22.63
CA ILE A 10 20.62 -9.43 -23.43
C ILE A 10 19.12 -9.68 -23.22
N PRO A 11 18.37 -8.69 -22.69
CA PRO A 11 16.96 -8.85 -22.43
C PRO A 11 16.10 -9.00 -23.69
N ILE A 12 15.05 -9.79 -23.56
CA ILE A 12 13.95 -9.86 -24.51
C ILE A 12 13.05 -8.66 -24.23
N VAL A 13 13.17 -7.62 -25.07
CA VAL A 13 12.37 -6.40 -24.94
C VAL A 13 11.03 -6.57 -25.63
N LEU A 14 9.96 -6.35 -24.85
CA LEU A 14 8.57 -6.33 -25.25
C LEU A 14 8.11 -4.87 -25.27
N LYS A 15 7.81 -4.36 -26.47
CA LYS A 15 7.20 -3.04 -26.63
C LYS A 15 5.73 -3.22 -26.93
N ILE A 16 4.89 -2.44 -26.26
CA ILE A 16 3.47 -2.36 -26.59
C ILE A 16 3.32 -1.62 -27.92
N ASP A 17 2.61 -2.23 -28.88
CA ASP A 17 2.33 -1.63 -30.18
C ASP A 17 1.18 -0.59 -30.05
N GLU A 18 1.21 0.48 -30.84
CA GLU A 18 0.18 1.53 -30.81
C GLU A 18 -1.21 0.99 -31.16
N LYS A 19 -1.31 -0.12 -31.89
CA LYS A 19 -2.58 -0.81 -32.17
C LYS A 19 -3.16 -1.53 -30.95
N GLN A 20 -2.31 -2.02 -30.04
CA GLN A 20 -2.75 -2.67 -28.81
C GLN A 20 -3.26 -1.64 -27.77
N TYR A 21 -2.92 -0.36 -27.96
CA TYR A 21 -3.42 0.76 -27.18
C TYR A 21 -4.88 1.12 -27.45
N GLU A 22 -5.41 0.85 -28.65
CA GLU A 22 -6.82 1.12 -28.96
C GLU A 22 -7.78 0.34 -28.05
N LEU A 23 -7.35 -0.82 -27.54
CA LEU A 23 -8.11 -1.63 -26.58
C LEU A 23 -8.30 -0.93 -25.22
N CYS A 24 -7.40 -0.03 -24.80
CA CYS A 24 -7.60 0.79 -23.60
C CYS A 24 -8.49 2.00 -23.86
N SER A 25 -8.47 2.52 -25.09
CA SER A 25 -9.16 3.75 -25.46
C SER A 25 -10.64 3.50 -25.74
N MET A 26 -10.99 2.28 -26.13
CA MET A 26 -12.37 1.84 -26.21
C MET A 26 -12.79 1.45 -24.80
N ASP A 27 -13.87 2.05 -24.29
CA ASP A 27 -14.44 1.88 -22.94
C ASP A 27 -15.04 0.47 -22.71
N ASN A 28 -14.39 -0.56 -23.27
CA ASN A 28 -14.68 -1.95 -23.01
C ASN A 28 -13.92 -2.31 -21.73
N ASN A 29 -14.64 -2.77 -20.71
CA ASN A 29 -14.12 -3.23 -19.41
C ASN A 29 -13.12 -4.42 -19.48
N GLU A 30 -12.50 -4.67 -20.63
CA GLU A 30 -11.52 -5.72 -20.85
C GLU A 30 -10.11 -5.17 -20.67
N ASN A 31 -9.35 -5.81 -19.78
CA ASN A 31 -7.95 -5.47 -19.59
C ASN A 31 -7.16 -5.83 -20.86
N PRO A 32 -6.39 -4.89 -21.44
CA PRO A 32 -5.61 -5.14 -22.64
C PRO A 32 -4.55 -6.21 -22.37
N LEU A 33 -4.68 -7.35 -23.05
CA LEU A 33 -3.74 -8.46 -22.96
C LEU A 33 -2.67 -8.32 -24.05
N LEU A 34 -1.43 -8.04 -23.66
CA LEU A 34 -0.27 -8.09 -24.56
C LEU A 34 0.05 -9.54 -24.88
N ARG A 35 0.30 -9.83 -26.15
CA ARG A 35 0.65 -11.18 -26.61
C ARG A 35 1.98 -11.12 -27.34
N LYS A 36 2.91 -11.98 -26.94
CA LYS A 36 4.17 -12.19 -27.63
C LYS A 36 4.36 -13.66 -27.99
N LEU A 37 4.84 -13.89 -29.20
CA LEU A 37 5.36 -15.18 -29.64
C LEU A 37 6.89 -15.14 -29.54
N ILE A 38 7.45 -16.12 -28.85
CA ILE A 38 8.88 -16.37 -28.74
C ILE A 38 9.17 -17.72 -29.38
N THR A 39 9.98 -17.72 -30.43
CA THR A 39 10.40 -18.96 -31.07
C THR A 39 11.59 -19.55 -30.32
N LEU A 40 11.36 -20.70 -29.68
CA LEU A 40 12.41 -21.56 -29.14
C LEU A 40 13.00 -22.38 -30.29
N HIS A 41 14.32 -22.43 -30.39
CA HIS A 41 15.00 -23.20 -31.41
C HIS A 41 15.94 -24.20 -30.76
N ASN A 42 15.70 -25.49 -31.01
CA ASN A 42 16.60 -26.54 -30.59
C ASN A 42 17.74 -26.65 -31.61
N ILE A 43 18.88 -26.04 -31.30
CA ILE A 43 20.11 -26.14 -32.11
C ILE A 43 20.92 -27.42 -31.81
N GLY A 44 20.45 -28.25 -30.87
CA GLY A 44 21.13 -29.47 -30.48
C GLY A 44 20.85 -30.65 -31.41
N ASN A 45 21.74 -31.64 -31.37
CA ASN A 45 21.61 -32.89 -32.12
C ASN A 45 20.67 -33.91 -31.44
N MET A 46 20.13 -33.58 -30.25
CA MET A 46 19.21 -34.41 -29.49
C MET A 46 17.92 -33.66 -29.19
N LYS A 47 16.84 -34.41 -28.89
CA LYS A 47 15.58 -33.81 -28.45
C LYS A 47 15.75 -33.11 -27.10
N THR A 48 15.18 -31.92 -26.97
CA THR A 48 15.17 -31.14 -25.74
C THR A 48 13.77 -31.19 -25.14
N ILE A 49 13.68 -31.53 -23.85
CA ILE A 49 12.41 -31.59 -23.12
C ILE A 49 12.42 -30.44 -22.12
N ILE A 50 11.40 -29.59 -22.21
CA ILE A 50 11.12 -28.54 -21.22
C ILE A 50 10.13 -29.14 -20.24
N TYR A 51 10.53 -29.27 -18.98
CA TYR A 51 9.70 -29.82 -17.90
C TYR A 51 8.83 -28.75 -17.25
N ASP A 52 9.36 -27.55 -17.10
CA ASP A 52 8.69 -26.47 -16.40
C ASP A 52 9.13 -25.12 -16.97
N ILE A 53 8.22 -24.16 -16.90
CA ILE A 53 8.42 -22.79 -17.33
C ILE A 53 8.03 -21.90 -16.18
N SER A 54 8.96 -21.10 -15.68
CA SER A 54 8.71 -20.16 -14.59
C SER A 54 9.10 -18.74 -14.95
N PHE A 55 8.38 -17.79 -14.35
CA PHE A 55 8.74 -16.38 -14.32
C PHE A 55 9.23 -16.06 -12.91
N GLY A 56 10.52 -15.78 -12.77
CA GLY A 56 11.18 -15.68 -11.46
C GLY A 56 10.93 -16.92 -10.62
N ASN A 57 10.25 -16.74 -9.48
CA ASN A 57 9.95 -17.79 -8.51
C ASN A 57 8.58 -18.47 -8.72
N SER A 58 7.82 -18.06 -9.74
CA SER A 58 6.44 -18.50 -9.94
C SER A 58 6.33 -19.34 -11.23
N LYS A 59 5.76 -20.54 -11.11
CA LYS A 59 5.58 -21.47 -12.24
C LYS A 59 4.40 -21.03 -13.09
N CYS A 60 4.55 -21.06 -14.41
CA CYS A 60 3.55 -20.74 -15.44
C CYS A 60 3.03 -19.28 -15.48
N PHE A 61 3.01 -18.59 -14.34
CA PHE A 61 2.50 -17.24 -14.16
C PHE A 61 3.39 -16.46 -13.19
N GLY A 62 3.60 -15.16 -13.41
CA GLY A 62 4.32 -14.26 -12.49
C GLY A 62 4.34 -12.83 -13.00
N GLN A 63 4.20 -11.82 -12.13
CA GLN A 63 4.23 -10.37 -12.45
C GLN A 63 3.47 -9.99 -13.74
N GLY A 64 2.25 -10.53 -13.91
CA GLY A 64 1.39 -10.27 -15.08
C GLY A 64 1.73 -11.10 -16.32
N PHE A 65 2.81 -11.87 -16.32
CA PHE A 65 3.12 -12.84 -17.37
C PHE A 65 2.39 -14.16 -17.15
N SER A 66 1.93 -14.77 -18.24
CA SER A 66 1.46 -16.16 -18.26
C SER A 66 1.86 -16.84 -19.56
N VAL A 67 2.06 -18.15 -19.53
CA VAL A 67 2.34 -18.96 -20.72
C VAL A 67 1.07 -19.66 -21.19
N SER A 68 0.86 -19.74 -22.51
CA SER A 68 -0.31 -20.44 -23.05
C SER A 68 -0.32 -21.95 -22.77
N ILE A 69 0.86 -22.57 -22.69
CA ILE A 69 1.05 -24.00 -22.46
C ILE A 69 2.12 -24.14 -21.39
N CYS A 70 1.74 -24.69 -20.23
CA CYS A 70 2.64 -24.95 -19.11
C CYS A 70 2.69 -26.45 -18.78
N THR A 71 2.88 -27.25 -19.82
CA THR A 71 3.06 -28.71 -19.71
C THR A 71 4.42 -29.08 -20.25
N ASN A 72 4.79 -30.36 -20.16
CA ASN A 72 6.02 -30.83 -20.80
C ASN A 72 5.97 -30.56 -22.31
N ILE A 73 7.01 -29.91 -22.84
CA ILE A 73 7.15 -29.62 -24.28
C ILE A 73 8.39 -30.34 -24.79
N GLU A 74 8.21 -31.20 -25.78
CA GLU A 74 9.32 -31.84 -26.49
C GLU A 74 9.62 -31.10 -27.79
N ILE A 75 10.88 -30.71 -27.96
CA ILE A 75 11.36 -30.06 -29.19
C ILE A 75 12.39 -31.00 -29.82
N GLU A 76 12.08 -31.53 -31.01
CA GLU A 76 13.01 -32.39 -31.74
C GLU A 76 14.30 -31.65 -32.13
N SER A 77 15.34 -32.40 -32.50
CA SER A 77 16.61 -31.83 -32.98
C SER A 77 16.39 -30.92 -34.19
N ASN A 78 17.05 -29.75 -34.20
CA ASN A 78 16.98 -28.75 -35.25
C ASN A 78 15.57 -28.20 -35.55
N LYS A 79 14.59 -28.44 -34.67
CA LYS A 79 13.24 -27.88 -34.80
C LYS A 79 13.09 -26.55 -34.07
N LYS A 80 12.03 -25.84 -34.44
CA LYS A 80 11.57 -24.62 -33.81
C LYS A 80 10.22 -24.87 -33.16
N TYR A 81 9.98 -24.23 -32.03
CA TYR A 81 8.72 -24.27 -31.31
C TYR A 81 8.33 -22.85 -30.92
N ASP A 82 7.14 -22.41 -31.30
CA ASP A 82 6.66 -21.07 -30.97
C ASP A 82 5.95 -21.08 -29.61
N LEU A 83 6.63 -20.55 -28.60
CA LEU A 83 6.09 -20.35 -27.26
C LEU A 83 5.31 -19.03 -27.21
N LYS A 84 4.02 -19.09 -26.89
CA LYS A 84 3.18 -17.90 -26.72
C LYS A 84 3.17 -17.45 -25.26
N ILE A 85 3.71 -16.26 -25.02
CA ILE A 85 3.67 -15.58 -23.73
C ILE A 85 2.59 -14.49 -23.80
N LEU A 86 1.76 -14.48 -22.78
CA LEU A 86 0.74 -13.47 -22.54
C LEU A 86 1.26 -12.57 -21.42
N PHE A 87 1.08 -11.27 -21.56
CA PHE A 87 1.44 -10.30 -20.54
C PHE A 87 0.23 -9.39 -20.30
N GLN A 88 -0.20 -9.32 -19.05
CA GLN A 88 -1.26 -8.44 -18.59
C GLN A 88 -0.61 -7.37 -17.70
N PRO A 89 -0.45 -6.14 -18.19
CA PRO A 89 0.07 -5.04 -17.39
C PRO A 89 -0.91 -4.67 -16.26
N ASP A 90 -0.34 -4.31 -15.12
CA ASP A 90 -1.04 -3.66 -14.00
C ASP A 90 -0.98 -2.12 -14.10
N TYR A 91 -0.30 -1.59 -15.14
CA TYR A 91 -0.08 -0.17 -15.42
C TYR A 91 0.43 0.64 -14.21
N THR A 92 1.11 0.00 -13.26
CA THR A 92 1.72 0.68 -12.11
C THR A 92 3.12 1.20 -12.42
N SER A 93 3.80 0.61 -13.41
CA SER A 93 5.15 0.94 -13.85
C SER A 93 5.23 1.08 -15.37
N ASP A 94 6.13 1.94 -15.85
CA ASP A 94 6.46 2.11 -17.26
C ASP A 94 7.48 1.08 -17.76
N GLU A 95 8.23 0.47 -16.84
CA GLU A 95 9.14 -0.64 -17.12
C GLU A 95 8.94 -1.79 -16.12
N ILE A 96 8.88 -3.02 -16.64
CA ILE A 96 8.81 -4.24 -15.83
C ILE A 96 9.91 -5.19 -16.26
N ASN A 97 10.73 -5.59 -15.30
CA ASN A 97 11.89 -6.45 -15.49
C ASN A 97 11.64 -7.81 -14.84
N GLU A 98 11.62 -8.85 -15.65
CA GLU A 98 11.34 -10.22 -15.23
C GLU A 98 12.31 -11.23 -15.82
N THR A 99 12.32 -12.44 -15.28
CA THR A 99 13.21 -13.52 -15.73
C THR A 99 12.41 -14.76 -16.13
N LEU A 100 12.50 -15.16 -17.39
CA LEU A 100 11.96 -16.42 -17.89
C LEU A 100 12.98 -17.54 -17.65
N ILE A 101 12.58 -18.55 -16.91
CA ILE A 101 13.39 -19.71 -16.58
C ILE A 101 12.76 -20.94 -17.23
N LEU A 102 13.52 -21.62 -18.06
CA LEU A 102 13.15 -22.90 -18.67
C LEU A 102 13.91 -24.01 -17.95
N ASN A 103 13.17 -24.92 -17.32
CA ASN A 103 13.76 -26.13 -16.77
C ASN A 103 13.78 -27.21 -17.84
N THR A 104 14.97 -27.56 -18.32
CA THR A 104 15.14 -28.52 -19.42
C THR A 104 15.93 -29.74 -18.99
N ASN A 105 15.88 -30.81 -19.78
CA ASN A 105 16.72 -32.00 -19.58
C ASN A 105 18.24 -31.73 -19.66
N ILE A 106 18.65 -30.56 -20.17
CA ILE A 106 20.05 -30.14 -20.30
C ILE A 106 20.45 -29.22 -19.13
N GLY A 107 19.48 -28.74 -18.35
CA GLY A 107 19.68 -27.83 -17.23
C GLY A 107 18.72 -26.64 -17.24
N LEU A 108 18.98 -25.69 -16.35
CA LEU A 108 18.21 -24.45 -16.23
C LEU A 108 18.72 -23.41 -17.23
N MET A 109 17.82 -22.86 -18.05
CA MET A 109 18.11 -21.77 -18.97
C MET A 109 17.35 -20.51 -18.54
N THR A 110 18.06 -19.40 -18.37
CA THR A 110 17.50 -18.13 -17.91
C THR A 110 17.57 -17.05 -18.99
N PHE A 111 16.45 -16.35 -19.18
CA PHE A 111 16.29 -15.29 -20.16
C PHE A 111 15.67 -14.05 -19.50
N PRO A 112 16.39 -12.92 -19.41
CA PRO A 112 15.78 -11.69 -18.92
C PRO A 112 14.74 -11.18 -19.94
N ILE A 113 13.61 -10.71 -19.43
CA ILE A 113 12.51 -10.11 -20.16
C ILE A 113 12.31 -8.70 -19.62
N ILE A 114 12.20 -7.73 -20.52
CA ILE A 114 11.88 -6.35 -20.19
C ILE A 114 10.64 -5.96 -20.95
N VAL A 115 9.62 -5.46 -20.26
CA VAL A 115 8.46 -4.82 -20.88
C VAL A 115 8.59 -3.33 -20.73
N GLN A 116 8.43 -2.61 -21.84
CA GLN A 116 8.41 -1.15 -21.89
C GLN A 116 7.04 -0.67 -22.30
N ILE A 117 6.42 0.11 -21.42
CA ILE A 117 5.11 0.71 -21.58
C ILE A 117 5.31 2.21 -21.80
N PRO A 118 4.92 2.76 -22.96
CA PRO A 118 5.02 4.20 -23.19
C PRO A 118 4.18 4.99 -22.17
N GLN A 119 4.72 6.10 -21.64
CA GLN A 119 4.05 6.89 -20.59
C GLN A 119 2.64 7.38 -20.97
N ARG A 120 2.43 7.74 -22.25
CA ARG A 120 1.10 8.13 -22.75
C ARG A 120 0.08 6.99 -22.61
N VAL A 121 0.51 5.77 -22.89
CA VAL A 121 -0.32 4.55 -22.79
C VAL A 121 -0.60 4.24 -21.32
N LEU A 122 0.42 4.33 -20.46
CA LEU A 122 0.31 4.09 -19.01
C LEU A 122 -0.83 4.92 -18.39
N LEU A 123 -0.83 6.23 -18.65
CA LEU A 123 -1.81 7.17 -18.07
C LEU A 123 -3.25 6.93 -18.57
N SER A 124 -3.41 6.51 -19.81
CA SER A 124 -4.72 6.21 -20.38
C SER A 124 -5.27 4.89 -19.83
N CYS A 125 -4.48 3.82 -19.89
CA CYS A 125 -4.94 2.47 -19.51
C CYS A 125 -5.08 2.28 -17.99
N TYR A 126 -4.32 3.02 -17.17
CA TYR A 126 -4.46 2.97 -15.72
C TYR A 126 -5.87 3.34 -15.23
N LYS A 127 -6.55 4.25 -15.94
CA LYS A 127 -7.91 4.69 -15.59
C LYS A 127 -8.97 3.63 -15.84
N THR A 128 -8.71 2.71 -16.78
CA THR A 128 -9.63 1.63 -17.15
C THR A 128 -9.60 0.48 -16.13
N ILE A 129 -8.60 0.42 -15.25
CA ILE A 129 -8.50 -0.62 -14.23
C ILE A 129 -9.73 -0.52 -13.30
N PRO A 130 -10.51 -1.61 -13.14
CA PRO A 130 -11.68 -1.59 -12.28
C PRO A 130 -11.28 -1.27 -10.86
N ARG A 131 -11.89 -0.22 -10.29
CA ARG A 131 -11.69 0.13 -8.88
C ARG A 131 -12.17 -1.02 -8.00
N PRO A 132 -11.37 -1.42 -6.99
CA PRO A 132 -11.76 -2.53 -6.13
C PRO A 132 -13.04 -2.19 -5.36
N SER A 133 -13.94 -3.17 -5.21
CA SER A 133 -15.24 -2.97 -4.54
C SER A 133 -15.14 -2.56 -3.07
N TRP A 134 -13.99 -2.76 -2.43
CA TRP A 134 -13.73 -2.34 -1.06
C TRP A 134 -13.33 -0.87 -0.93
N GLU A 135 -12.92 -0.19 -2.01
CA GLU A 135 -12.45 1.20 -1.98
C GLU A 135 -13.49 2.13 -1.34
N LEU A 136 -14.75 2.00 -1.76
CA LEU A 136 -15.86 2.81 -1.24
C LEU A 136 -16.12 2.54 0.25
N ARG A 137 -16.04 1.28 0.70
CA ARG A 137 -16.19 0.92 2.12
C ARG A 137 -15.06 1.50 2.96
N THR A 138 -13.82 1.43 2.47
CA THR A 138 -12.66 2.00 3.15
C THR A 138 -12.79 3.52 3.28
N TYR A 139 -13.23 4.22 2.23
CA TYR A 139 -13.49 5.66 2.31
C TYR A 139 -14.56 6.00 3.35
N GLY A 140 -15.66 5.23 3.38
CA GLY A 140 -16.71 5.41 4.39
C GLY A 140 -16.18 5.21 5.82
N LEU A 141 -15.40 4.15 6.06
CA LEU A 141 -14.80 3.88 7.37
C LEU A 141 -13.83 4.98 7.82
N CYS A 142 -12.96 5.46 6.92
CA CYS A 142 -12.04 6.56 7.21
C CYS A 142 -12.80 7.85 7.54
N PHE A 143 -13.85 8.17 6.78
CA PHE A 143 -14.69 9.33 7.04
C PHE A 143 -15.36 9.23 8.42
N CYS A 144 -16.05 8.13 8.72
CA CYS A 144 -16.68 7.92 10.03
C CYS A 144 -15.67 7.98 11.19
N SER A 145 -14.49 7.38 11.02
CA SER A 145 -13.41 7.43 12.01
C SER A 145 -12.93 8.85 12.27
N PHE A 146 -12.78 9.67 11.21
CA PHE A 146 -12.40 11.07 11.34
C PHE A 146 -13.41 11.88 12.17
N PHE A 147 -14.71 11.73 11.92
CA PHE A 147 -15.73 12.40 12.73
C PHE A 147 -15.78 11.90 14.17
N LEU A 148 -15.63 10.59 14.39
CA LEU A 148 -15.55 10.03 15.75
C LEU A 148 -14.37 10.62 16.53
N PHE A 149 -13.18 10.70 15.93
CA PHE A 149 -12.03 11.30 16.59
C PHE A 149 -12.24 12.78 16.91
N ILE A 150 -12.86 13.54 15.99
CA ILE A 150 -13.23 14.94 16.24
C ILE A 150 -14.16 15.05 17.45
N ILE A 151 -15.22 14.24 17.52
CA ILE A 151 -16.17 14.26 18.64
C ILE A 151 -15.44 13.91 19.95
N LEU A 152 -14.61 12.87 19.94
CA LEU A 152 -13.83 12.48 21.12
C LEU A 152 -12.94 13.63 21.60
N ILE A 153 -12.21 14.28 20.70
CA ILE A 153 -11.35 15.44 21.03
C ILE A 153 -12.17 16.58 21.64
N PHE A 154 -13.33 16.91 21.08
CA PHE A 154 -14.18 17.96 21.65
C PHE A 154 -14.74 17.57 23.02
N THR A 155 -15.17 16.32 23.20
CA THR A 155 -15.69 15.85 24.49
C THR A 155 -14.62 15.86 25.58
N THR A 156 -13.39 15.42 25.27
CA THR A 156 -12.28 15.46 26.23
C THR A 156 -11.88 16.88 26.56
N ALA A 157 -11.84 17.79 25.57
CA ALA A 157 -11.55 19.20 25.80
C ALA A 157 -12.61 19.87 26.71
N ILE A 158 -13.90 19.60 26.50
CA ILE A 158 -14.98 20.12 27.34
C ILE A 158 -14.91 19.54 28.75
N TYR A 159 -14.62 18.23 28.87
CA TYR A 159 -14.46 17.57 30.15
C TYR A 159 -13.30 18.17 30.96
N GLU A 160 -12.15 18.40 30.31
CA GLU A 160 -11.00 19.03 30.94
C GLU A 160 -11.27 20.48 31.35
N ALA A 161 -11.93 21.26 30.48
CA ALA A 161 -12.32 22.63 30.79
C ALA A 161 -13.24 22.70 32.02
N ARG A 162 -14.23 21.81 32.13
CA ARG A 162 -15.12 21.72 33.31
C ARG A 162 -14.36 21.31 34.56
N ARG A 163 -13.52 20.27 34.47
CA ARG A 163 -12.67 19.82 35.58
C ARG A 163 -11.79 20.94 36.11
N LEU A 164 -11.18 21.73 35.23
CA LEU A 164 -10.38 22.88 35.62
C LEU A 164 -11.26 23.93 36.33
N PHE A 165 -12.41 24.27 35.77
CA PHE A 165 -13.32 25.26 36.33
C PHE A 165 -13.82 24.88 37.74
N ASP A 166 -14.24 23.63 37.96
CA ASP A 166 -14.70 23.14 39.27
C ASP A 166 -13.56 23.17 40.30
N ASN A 167 -12.33 22.84 39.88
CA ASN A 167 -11.15 22.95 40.74
C ASN A 167 -10.83 24.40 41.11
N TYR A 168 -11.05 25.35 40.19
CA TYR A 168 -10.87 26.78 40.49
C TYR A 168 -11.91 27.29 41.47
N LEU A 169 -13.19 26.96 41.26
CA LEU A 169 -14.30 27.32 42.15
C LEU A 169 -14.10 26.76 43.56
N SER A 170 -13.84 25.46 43.68
CA SER A 170 -13.61 24.84 44.99
C SER A 170 -12.42 25.47 45.72
N ARG A 171 -11.31 25.77 45.03
CA ARG A 171 -10.17 26.51 45.61
C ARG A 171 -10.53 27.94 46.01
N ALA A 172 -11.39 28.63 45.27
CA ALA A 172 -11.87 29.96 45.64
C ALA A 172 -12.72 29.91 46.91
N GLU A 173 -13.70 29.00 46.98
CA GLU A 173 -14.54 28.79 48.17
C GLU A 173 -13.72 28.39 49.41
N TRP A 174 -12.74 27.50 49.25
CA TRP A 174 -11.83 27.13 50.34
C TRP A 174 -11.04 28.32 50.86
N ARG A 175 -10.58 29.21 49.96
CA ARG A 175 -9.85 30.43 50.33
C ARG A 175 -10.73 31.41 51.10
N ASP A 176 -11.95 31.63 50.63
CA ASP A 176 -12.90 32.53 51.28
C ASP A 176 -13.31 32.00 52.67
N ARG A 177 -13.55 30.68 52.79
CA ARG A 177 -13.78 30.04 54.10
C ARG A 177 -12.59 30.19 55.03
N MET A 178 -11.37 30.02 54.54
CA MET A 178 -10.15 30.14 55.35
C MET A 178 -9.94 31.58 55.86
N GLN A 179 -10.20 32.59 55.02
CA GLN A 179 -10.17 34.00 55.44
C GLN A 179 -11.25 34.33 56.48
N MET A 180 -12.46 33.78 56.33
CA MET A 180 -13.51 33.95 57.34
C MET A 180 -13.14 33.30 58.67
N THR A 181 -12.47 32.15 58.66
CA THR A 181 -11.98 31.53 59.89
C THR A 181 -10.84 32.31 60.50
N ASP A 182 -9.86 32.81 59.74
CA ASP A 182 -8.77 33.62 60.30
C ASP A 182 -9.29 34.90 60.97
N ASN A 183 -10.24 35.61 60.34
CA ASN A 183 -10.85 36.80 60.93
C ASN A 183 -11.64 36.49 62.22
N LYS A 184 -12.13 35.26 62.37
CA LYS A 184 -12.89 34.81 63.55
C LYS A 184 -11.99 34.19 64.63
N ILE A 185 -10.83 33.66 64.27
CA ILE A 185 -9.85 33.10 65.21
C ILE A 185 -9.12 34.21 65.98
N PHE A 186 -8.90 35.36 65.35
CA PHE A 186 -8.31 36.55 65.99
C PHE A 186 -9.36 37.60 66.35
N ASP A 187 -10.36 37.23 67.14
CA ASP A 187 -11.28 38.21 67.72
C ASP A 187 -10.63 38.89 68.93
N LEU A 188 -10.04 40.06 68.70
CA LEU A 188 -9.34 40.84 69.73
C LEU A 188 -10.31 41.62 70.64
N SER A 189 -11.62 41.50 70.42
CA SER A 189 -12.62 42.17 71.25
C SER A 189 -12.60 41.66 72.69
N ASP A 190 -12.40 40.35 72.90
CA ASP A 190 -12.24 39.76 74.24
C ASP A 190 -10.94 40.22 74.93
N LEU A 191 -9.87 40.47 74.17
CA LEU A 191 -8.65 41.08 74.70
C LEU A 191 -8.87 42.53 75.12
N SER A 192 -9.68 43.29 74.38
CA SER A 192 -10.01 44.67 74.76
C SER A 192 -10.82 44.75 76.07
N LEU A 193 -11.71 43.77 76.30
CA LEU A 193 -12.47 43.64 77.54
C LEU A 193 -11.59 43.24 78.73
N ALA A 194 -10.66 42.29 78.53
CA ALA A 194 -9.69 41.92 79.57
C ALA A 194 -8.76 43.08 79.96
N VAL A 195 -8.32 43.88 78.98
CA VAL A 195 -7.51 45.10 79.22
C VAL A 195 -8.31 46.16 79.98
N GLN A 196 -9.61 46.32 79.70
CA GLN A 196 -10.46 47.29 80.41
C GLN A 196 -10.75 46.88 81.85
N ASP A 197 -10.86 45.58 82.15
CA ASP A 197 -11.07 45.10 83.51
C ASP A 197 -9.80 45.26 84.39
N GLU A 198 -8.61 45.06 83.80
CA GLU A 198 -7.33 45.37 84.46
C GLU A 198 -7.16 46.88 84.74
N GLN A 199 -7.68 47.75 83.87
CA GLN A 199 -7.63 49.21 84.12
C GLN A 199 -8.63 49.71 85.16
N LYS A 200 -9.70 48.94 85.45
CA LYS A 200 -10.70 49.29 86.46
C LYS A 200 -10.33 48.84 87.87
N THR A 201 -9.33 47.95 88.00
CA THR A 201 -8.83 47.41 89.27
C THR A 201 -7.59 48.13 89.82
N ARG A 202 -7.11 49.20 89.15
CA ARG A 202 -6.13 50.17 89.68
C ARG A 202 -6.78 51.50 90.00
#